data_AF-A0A8T4FZK6-F1
#
_entry.id   AF-A0A8T4FZK6-F1
#
_cell.length_a   1.000
_cell.length_b   1.000
_cell.length_c   1.000
_cell.angle_alpha   90.00
_cell.angle_beta   90.00
_cell.angle_gamma   90.00
#
_symmetry.space_group_name_H-M   'P 1'
#
loop_
_entity.id
_entity.type
_entity.pdbx_description
1 polymer ?
#
loop_
_entity_poly.entity_id
_entity_poly.type
_entity_poly.pdbx_seq_one_letter_code
_entity_poly.pdbx_strand_id
1 'polypeptide(L)'
;MFENLKAFFKGFFGAFKTHSTEYLEFEERELENVFALLLMGAFVGIPSPPTTLVMRLMPHMVREIYIMQQRVVDMDDIFGEIAALFEIT
;
A
#
# COMPACT_ATOMS: atom_id res chain seq x y z
N MET A 1 15.54 -11.58 37.23
CA MET A 1 15.09 -12.69 36.35
C MET A 1 13.63 -12.52 35.90
N PHE A 2 12.67 -12.33 36.83
CA PHE A 2 11.26 -12.10 36.49
C PHE A 2 10.98 -10.83 35.65
N GLU A 3 11.66 -9.72 35.94
CA GLU A 3 11.59 -8.47 35.16
C GLU A 3 11.99 -8.67 33.69
N ASN A 4 13.12 -9.35 33.46
CA ASN A 4 13.61 -9.65 32.10
C ASN A 4 12.67 -10.59 31.34
N LEU A 5 12.06 -11.57 32.04
CA LEU A 5 11.08 -12.46 31.43
C LEU A 5 9.80 -11.70 31.02
N LYS A 6 9.34 -10.76 31.86
CA LYS A 6 8.18 -9.91 31.56
C LYS A 6 8.46 -8.95 30.39
N ALA A 7 9.66 -8.37 30.35
CA ALA A 7 10.10 -7.52 29.23
C ALA A 7 10.21 -8.32 27.92
N PHE A 8 10.76 -9.53 27.98
CA PHE A 8 10.84 -10.44 26.83
C PHE A 8 9.45 -10.81 26.30
N PHE A 9 8.52 -11.22 27.16
CA PHE A 9 7.15 -11.53 26.75
C PHE A 9 6.43 -10.31 26.14
N LYS A 10 6.63 -9.10 26.69
CA LYS A 10 6.04 -7.88 26.14
C LYS A 10 6.61 -7.54 24.76
N GLY A 11 7.92 -7.68 24.57
CA GLY A 11 8.57 -7.49 23.27
C GLY A 11 8.13 -8.52 22.24
N PHE A 12 8.01 -9.79 22.65
CA PHE A 12 7.56 -10.89 21.79
C PHE A 12 6.11 -10.70 21.32
N PHE A 13 5.17 -10.41 22.24
CA PHE A 13 3.78 -10.14 21.86
C PHE A 13 3.62 -8.86 21.04
N GLY A 14 4.42 -7.83 21.33
CA GLY A 14 4.48 -6.61 20.52
C GLY A 14 4.90 -6.91 19.08
N ALA A 15 6.03 -7.59 18.90
CA ALA A 15 6.53 -7.98 17.58
C ALA A 15 5.56 -8.88 16.81
N PHE A 16 4.94 -9.86 17.49
CA PHE A 16 3.97 -10.76 16.85
C PHE A 16 2.73 -10.02 16.36
N LYS A 17 2.24 -9.06 17.16
CA LYS A 17 1.13 -8.19 16.76
C LYS A 17 1.52 -7.30 15.57
N THR A 18 2.68 -6.66 15.65
CA THR A 18 3.20 -5.80 14.58
C THR A 18 3.31 -6.57 13.26
N HIS A 19 3.96 -7.73 13.25
CA HIS A 19 4.11 -8.55 12.03
C HIS A 19 2.77 -9.03 11.46
N SER A 20 1.81 -9.38 12.30
CA SER A 20 0.48 -9.79 11.82
C SER A 20 -0.29 -8.64 11.19
N THR A 21 -0.14 -7.43 11.73
CA THR A 21 -0.81 -6.22 11.19
C THR A 21 -0.11 -5.72 9.93
N GLU A 22 1.23 -5.73 9.89
CA GLU A 22 2.03 -5.34 8.71
C GLU A 22 1.64 -6.15 7.46
N TYR A 23 1.45 -7.47 7.60
CA TYR A 23 1.07 -8.31 6.47
C TYR A 23 -0.33 -7.96 5.93
N LEU A 24 -1.29 -7.70 6.81
CA LEU A 24 -2.64 -7.31 6.42
C LEU A 24 -2.66 -5.93 5.76
N GLU A 25 -1.89 -4.98 6.28
CA GLU A 25 -1.74 -3.64 5.67
C GLU A 25 -1.09 -3.71 4.29
N PHE A 26 -0.15 -4.64 4.10
CA PHE A 26 0.44 -4.90 2.79
C PHE A 26 -0.59 -5.48 1.81
N GLU A 27 -1.33 -6.52 2.23
CA GLU A 27 -2.36 -7.14 1.40
C GLU A 27 -3.46 -6.14 1.00
N GLU A 28 -3.91 -5.33 1.96
CA GLU A 28 -4.91 -4.30 1.73
C GLU A 28 -4.45 -3.29 0.67
N ARG A 29 -3.21 -2.80 0.78
CA ARG A 29 -2.59 -1.92 -0.21
C ARG A 29 -2.51 -2.56 -1.60
N GLU A 30 -2.19 -3.84 -1.69
CA GLU A 30 -2.16 -4.56 -2.98
C GLU A 30 -3.57 -4.68 -3.58
N LEU A 31 -4.60 -4.91 -2.75
CA LEU A 31 -5.99 -4.91 -3.21
C LEU A 31 -6.44 -3.52 -3.66
N GLU A 32 -6.05 -2.45 -2.98
CA GLU A 32 -6.29 -1.06 -3.40
C GLU A 32 -5.67 -0.77 -4.78
N ASN A 33 -4.43 -1.23 -5.02
CA ASN A 33 -3.76 -1.11 -6.32
C ASN A 33 -4.52 -1.87 -7.43
N VAL A 34 -4.93 -3.11 -7.17
CA VAL A 34 -5.70 -3.92 -8.13
C VAL A 34 -7.06 -3.29 -8.41
N PHE A 35 -7.73 -2.77 -7.38
CA PHE A 35 -8.99 -2.05 -7.52
C PHE A 35 -8.83 -0.80 -8.39
N ALA A 36 -7.75 -0.04 -8.19
CA ALA A 36 -7.43 1.11 -9.03
C ALA A 36 -7.19 0.71 -10.50
N LEU A 37 -6.41 -0.34 -10.75
CA LEU A 37 -6.21 -0.87 -12.10
C LEU A 37 -7.51 -1.37 -12.75
N LEU A 38 -8.40 -1.97 -11.99
CA LEU A 38 -9.67 -2.50 -12.49
C LEU A 38 -10.64 -1.38 -12.88
N LEU A 39 -10.69 -0.29 -12.11
CA LEU A 39 -11.56 0.85 -12.38
C LEU A 39 -10.98 1.83 -13.41
N MET A 40 -9.67 2.06 -13.38
CA MET A 40 -8.97 3.00 -14.28
C MET A 40 -8.36 2.30 -15.50
N GLY A 41 -8.39 0.97 -15.57
CA GLY A 41 -7.78 0.18 -16.63
C GLY A 41 -8.26 0.52 -18.03
N ALA A 42 -9.51 0.99 -18.17
CA ALA A 42 -10.05 1.48 -19.43
C ALA A 42 -9.18 2.58 -20.06
N PHE A 43 -8.55 3.44 -19.25
CA PHE A 43 -7.69 4.53 -19.72
C PHE A 43 -6.33 4.04 -20.22
N VAL A 44 -5.95 2.79 -19.91
CA VAL A 44 -4.67 2.17 -20.27
C VAL A 44 -4.87 0.96 -21.21
N GLY A 45 -6.10 0.75 -21.71
CA GLY A 45 -6.43 -0.34 -22.63
C GLY A 45 -6.62 -1.71 -21.96
N ILE A 46 -6.74 -1.76 -20.64
CA ILE A 46 -7.08 -2.96 -19.87
C ILE A 46 -8.61 -3.08 -19.80
N PRO A 47 -9.19 -4.30 -19.97
CA PRO A 47 -10.62 -4.48 -19.85
C PRO A 47 -11.13 -4.06 -18.46
N SER A 48 -12.04 -3.11 -18.44
CA SER A 48 -12.70 -2.61 -17.22
C SER A 48 -14.13 -3.13 -17.10
N PRO A 49 -14.71 -3.15 -15.89
CA PRO A 49 -16.14 -3.39 -15.72
C PRO A 49 -17.00 -2.32 -16.43
N PRO A 50 -18.31 -2.55 -16.58
CA PRO A 50 -19.23 -1.58 -17.15
C PRO A 50 -19.19 -0.23 -16.41
N THR A 51 -19.23 0.88 -17.16
CA THR A 51 -19.09 2.25 -16.63
C THR A 51 -20.06 2.55 -15.48
N THR A 52 -21.29 2.04 -15.53
CA THR A 52 -22.27 2.22 -14.45
C THR A 52 -21.79 1.67 -13.11
N LEU A 53 -21.09 0.53 -13.13
CA LEU A 53 -20.51 -0.07 -11.94
C LEU A 53 -19.31 0.75 -11.46
N VAL A 54 -18.44 1.17 -12.39
CA VAL A 54 -17.28 2.02 -12.10
C VAL A 54 -17.69 3.32 -11.41
N MET A 55 -18.71 4.01 -11.92
CA MET A 55 -19.22 5.26 -11.35
C MET A 55 -19.77 5.09 -9.93
N ARG A 56 -20.35 3.93 -9.60
CA ARG A 56 -20.83 3.63 -8.24
C ARG A 56 -19.69 3.32 -7.28
N LEU A 57 -18.60 2.75 -7.78
CA LEU A 57 -17.43 2.35 -6.99
C LEU A 57 -16.39 3.47 -6.85
N MET A 58 -16.38 4.44 -7.77
CA MET A 58 -15.52 5.63 -7.78
C MET A 58 -15.38 6.35 -6.42
N PRO A 59 -16.45 6.56 -5.61
CA PRO A 59 -16.32 7.20 -4.31
C PRO A 59 -15.40 6.47 -3.33
N HIS A 60 -15.21 5.16 -3.48
CA HIS A 60 -14.30 4.38 -2.65
C HIS A 60 -12.83 4.54 -3.05
N MET A 61 -12.55 5.10 -4.24
CA MET A 61 -11.19 5.36 -4.72
C MET A 61 -10.63 6.74 -4.32
N VAL A 62 -11.41 7.58 -3.63
CA VAL A 62 -11.00 8.98 -3.39
C VAL A 62 -9.62 9.06 -2.73
N ARG A 63 -9.37 8.23 -1.72
CA ARG A 63 -8.05 8.15 -1.06
C ARG A 63 -6.95 7.73 -2.04
N GLU A 64 -7.17 6.66 -2.80
CA GLU A 64 -6.18 6.14 -3.74
C GLU A 64 -5.85 7.12 -4.87
N ILE A 65 -6.81 7.93 -5.30
CA ILE A 65 -6.56 8.98 -6.29
C ILE A 65 -5.54 10.00 -5.73
N TYR A 66 -5.66 10.40 -4.46
CA TYR A 66 -4.66 11.29 -3.83
C TYR A 66 -3.29 10.62 -3.70
N ILE A 67 -3.25 9.34 -3.33
CA ILE A 67 -2.00 8.59 -3.19
C ILE A 67 -1.29 8.45 -4.55
N MET A 68 -2.04 8.08 -5.59
CA MET A 68 -1.51 8.01 -6.95
C MET A 68 -1.03 9.37 -7.46
N GLN A 69 -1.76 10.46 -7.16
CA GLN A 69 -1.33 11.81 -7.53
C GLN A 69 -0.04 12.21 -6.81
N GLN A 70 0.09 11.91 -5.52
CA GLN A 70 1.30 12.18 -4.75
C GLN A 70 2.49 11.43 -5.33
N ARG A 71 2.32 10.15 -5.68
CA ARG A 71 3.36 9.37 -6.37
C ARG A 71 3.80 10.01 -7.68
N VAL A 72 2.87 10.58 -8.46
CA VAL A 72 3.20 11.29 -9.70
C VAL A 72 4.03 12.55 -9.42
N VAL A 73 3.72 13.29 -8.35
CA VAL A 73 4.50 14.46 -7.94
C VAL A 73 5.92 14.06 -7.52
N ASP A 74 6.04 12.93 -6.82
CA ASP A 74 7.32 12.44 -6.32
C ASP A 74 8.13 11.68 -7.41
N MET A 75 7.61 11.55 -8.63
CA MET A 75 8.27 10.82 -9.72
C MET A 75 9.65 11.41 -10.10
N ASP A 76 9.84 12.70 -9.89
CA ASP A 76 11.10 13.37 -10.22
C ASP A 76 12.27 12.89 -9.34
N ASP A 77 12.00 12.22 -8.23
CA ASP A 77 13.00 11.63 -7.31
C ASP A 77 13.04 10.08 -7.38
N ILE A 78 12.43 9.46 -8.40
CA ILE A 78 12.46 7.99 -8.56
C ILE A 78 13.89 7.44 -8.59
N PHE A 79 14.83 8.16 -9.23
CA PHE A 79 16.22 7.73 -9.26
C PHE A 79 16.89 7.80 -7.88
N GLY A 80 16.47 8.73 -7.01
CA GLY A 80 16.92 8.82 -5.62
C GLY A 80 16.39 7.68 -4.77
N GLU A 81 15.11 7.33 -4.90
CA GLU A 81 14.52 6.16 -4.23
C GLU A 81 15.18 4.86 -4.67
N ILE A 82 15.42 4.69 -5.98
CA ILE A 82 16.09 3.51 -6.52
C ILE A 82 17.54 3.43 -5.99
N ALA A 83 18.28 4.54 -5.98
CA ALA A 83 19.64 4.57 -5.45
C ALA A 83 19.68 4.22 -3.95
N ALA A 84 18.72 4.71 -3.16
CA ALA A 84 18.57 4.39 -1.74
C ALA A 84 18.23 2.91 -1.52
N LEU A 85 17.36 2.32 -2.35
CA LEU A 85 17.00 0.90 -2.30
C LEU A 85 18.19 -0.02 -2.57
N PHE A 86 19.09 0.39 -3.47
CA PHE A 86 20.29 -0.37 -3.81
C PHE A 86 21.49 -0.09 -2.89
N GLU A 87 21.31 0.69 -1.81
CA GLU A 87 22.38 1.12 -0.88
C GLU A 87 23.59 1.72 -1.62
N ILE A 88 23.38 2.34 -2.79
CA ILE A 88 24.47 2.92 -3.58
C ILE A 88 24.82 4.28 -2.95
N THR A 89 25.82 4.26 -2.08
CA THR A 89 26.51 5.46 -1.56
C THR A 89 27.96 5.46 -1.99
#